data_AF-A0A5U3TLD0-F1
#
_entry.id   AF-A0A5U3TLD0-F1
#
_cell.length_a   1.000
_cell.length_b   1.000
_cell.length_c   1.000
_cell.angle_alpha   90.00
_cell.angle_beta   90.00
_cell.angle_gamma   90.00
#
_symmetry.space_group_name_H-M   'P 1'
#
loop_
_entity.id
_entity.type
_entity.pdbx_description
1 polymer ?
#
loop_
_entity_poly.entity_id
_entity_poly.type
_entity_poly.pdbx_seq_one_letter_code
_entity_poly.pdbx_strand_id
1 'polypeptide(L)'
;SGVLKDGAGTPVQNCTIQLKACRTSTTVVVNTVASENPDDAGRYSMDVEQGQYAVTLLVEGYPPSHAGVITVYDDSKPGTLNDFLGAMTEDDVRPEALRRFEAMVEEVARQASEALRNATAAGQASEQAQTSAGQAAESATTAGSAAGAAEASATQAASSAASAESSAVTATTKAGEASVSAESADTARTAVAASAAAAKTSEANADVSRTAAGDSATAAAASATAAQVSAERAGASETAAKMSETQAASSAGEAGASATAAAASEKAAAASAAEAKTSETNAATSANTAAASATAASSSASAASTHAAASDTSASLAAQSSTAAGAAATRAEDAAKRAEDIADVISLEDAS
;
A
#
# COMPACT_ATOMS: atom_id res chain seq x y z
N SER A 1 82.85 -65.54 -119.04
CA SER A 1 83.79 -66.67 -119.18
C SER A 1 83.84 -67.45 -117.87
N GLY A 2 84.27 -68.71 -117.88
CA GLY A 2 84.28 -69.56 -116.68
C GLY A 2 84.87 -70.95 -116.94
N VAL A 3 84.81 -71.83 -115.94
CA VAL A 3 85.13 -73.26 -116.09
C VAL A 3 83.81 -74.02 -115.97
N LEU A 4 83.41 -74.72 -117.03
CA LEU A 4 82.25 -75.61 -117.01
C LEU A 4 82.65 -76.87 -116.25
N LYS A 5 81.96 -77.11 -115.13
CA LYS A 5 82.19 -78.25 -114.25
C LYS A 5 80.94 -79.11 -114.19
N ASP A 6 81.12 -80.42 -114.09
CA ASP A 6 80.03 -81.34 -113.78
C ASP A 6 79.58 -81.23 -112.31
N GLY A 7 78.54 -81.99 -111.94
CA GLY A 7 78.07 -82.07 -110.56
C GLY A 7 79.08 -82.65 -109.56
N ALA A 8 80.21 -83.19 -110.02
CA ALA A 8 81.34 -83.66 -109.20
C ALA A 8 82.51 -82.64 -109.15
N GLY A 9 82.39 -81.49 -109.83
CA GLY A 9 83.40 -80.44 -109.87
C GLY A 9 84.53 -80.67 -110.87
N THR A 10 84.45 -81.72 -111.70
CA THR A 10 85.45 -82.07 -112.71
C THR A 10 85.20 -81.26 -113.99
N PRO A 11 86.25 -80.76 -114.69
CA PRO A 11 86.07 -80.08 -115.96
C PRO A 11 85.39 -80.97 -117.01
N VAL A 12 84.34 -80.46 -117.64
CA VAL A 12 83.62 -81.19 -118.69
C VAL A 12 84.34 -80.99 -120.01
N GLN A 13 85.00 -82.04 -120.51
CA GLN A 13 85.65 -82.06 -121.83
C GLN A 13 84.64 -82.46 -122.93
N ASN A 14 84.93 -82.08 -124.17
CA ASN A 14 84.10 -82.38 -125.35
C ASN A 14 82.62 -81.95 -125.21
N CYS A 15 82.38 -80.84 -124.52
CA CYS A 15 81.07 -80.20 -124.42
C CYS A 15 80.98 -79.03 -125.42
N THR A 16 79.77 -78.71 -125.87
CA THR A 16 79.44 -77.47 -126.57
C THR A 16 78.39 -76.74 -125.74
N ILE A 17 78.67 -75.50 -125.34
CA ILE A 17 77.71 -74.62 -124.70
C ILE A 17 76.97 -73.88 -125.81
N GLN A 18 75.65 -74.02 -125.88
CA GLN A 18 74.80 -73.30 -126.81
C GLN A 18 73.91 -72.32 -126.07
N LEU A 19 73.96 -71.05 -126.45
CA LEU A 19 73.01 -70.04 -126.02
C LEU A 19 72.10 -69.71 -127.18
N LYS A 20 70.81 -70.04 -127.04
CA LYS A 20 69.78 -69.76 -128.02
C LYS A 20 68.91 -68.60 -127.55
N ALA A 21 68.83 -67.51 -128.31
CA ALA A 21 68.01 -66.36 -127.94
C ALA A 21 66.52 -66.75 -127.83
N CYS A 22 65.92 -66.53 -126.65
CA CYS A 22 64.51 -66.82 -126.34
C CYS A 22 63.55 -65.77 -126.88
N ARG A 23 63.99 -64.50 -126.94
CA ARG A 23 63.21 -63.36 -127.40
C ARG A 23 64.09 -62.46 -128.24
N THR A 24 63.52 -61.80 -129.25
CA THR A 24 64.23 -60.78 -130.01
C THR A 24 64.54 -59.62 -129.07
N SER A 25 65.82 -59.35 -128.84
CA SER A 25 66.30 -58.15 -128.16
C SER A 25 66.63 -57.06 -129.18
N THR A 26 67.09 -55.91 -128.70
CA THR A 26 67.55 -54.79 -129.54
C THR A 26 68.78 -55.12 -130.39
N THR A 27 69.63 -56.07 -129.97
CA THR A 27 70.86 -56.45 -130.68
C THR A 27 70.87 -57.90 -131.19
N VAL A 28 69.97 -58.76 -130.69
CA VAL A 28 69.92 -60.19 -131.05
C VAL A 28 68.52 -60.65 -131.44
N VAL A 29 68.42 -61.35 -132.57
CA VAL A 29 67.16 -61.91 -133.07
C VAL A 29 66.86 -63.26 -132.40
N VAL A 30 65.58 -63.51 -132.07
CA VAL A 30 65.13 -64.79 -131.50
C VAL A 30 65.58 -66.00 -132.32
N ASN A 31 65.84 -67.13 -131.66
CA ASN A 31 66.34 -68.39 -132.24
C ASN A 31 67.77 -68.36 -132.82
N THR A 32 68.48 -67.23 -132.77
CA THR A 32 69.92 -67.23 -133.04
C THR A 32 70.64 -68.04 -131.97
N VAL A 33 71.65 -68.81 -132.39
CA VAL A 33 72.43 -69.67 -131.50
C VAL A 33 73.89 -69.25 -131.57
N ALA A 34 74.47 -68.98 -130.41
CA ALA A 34 75.88 -68.79 -130.27
C ALA A 34 76.43 -70.01 -129.51
N SER A 35 77.49 -70.64 -130.04
CA SER A 35 78.02 -71.92 -129.57
C SER A 35 79.49 -71.81 -129.27
N GLU A 36 79.93 -72.37 -128.15
CA GLU A 36 81.34 -72.40 -127.77
C GLU A 36 81.74 -73.76 -127.21
N ASN A 37 82.92 -74.23 -127.58
CA ASN A 37 83.52 -75.47 -127.11
C ASN A 37 84.56 -75.16 -126.04
N PRO A 38 84.37 -75.59 -124.78
CA PRO A 38 85.39 -75.45 -123.75
C PRO A 38 86.67 -76.23 -124.10
N ASP A 39 87.82 -75.75 -123.62
CA ASP A 39 89.11 -76.45 -123.79
C ASP A 39 89.22 -77.73 -122.93
N ASP A 40 90.35 -78.46 -123.04
CA ASP A 40 90.62 -79.68 -122.26
C ASP A 40 90.56 -79.45 -120.72
N ALA A 41 90.63 -78.19 -120.26
CA ALA A 41 90.48 -77.78 -118.87
C ALA A 41 89.07 -77.27 -118.53
N GLY A 42 88.11 -77.43 -119.44
CA GLY A 42 86.70 -77.02 -119.30
C GLY A 42 86.49 -75.50 -119.33
N ARG A 43 87.47 -74.70 -119.77
CA ARG A 43 87.35 -73.24 -119.82
C ARG A 43 86.58 -72.80 -121.05
N TYR A 44 85.60 -71.93 -120.85
CA TYR A 44 84.82 -71.29 -121.91
C TYR A 44 84.82 -69.77 -121.72
N SER A 45 84.75 -69.03 -122.82
CA SER A 45 84.72 -67.58 -122.89
C SER A 45 83.91 -67.10 -124.08
N MET A 46 82.64 -66.81 -123.80
CA MET A 46 81.72 -66.32 -124.81
C MET A 46 81.37 -64.85 -124.55
N ASP A 47 81.46 -64.04 -125.59
CA ASP A 47 80.85 -62.72 -125.61
C ASP A 47 79.37 -62.88 -126.00
N VAL A 48 78.47 -62.52 -125.07
CA VAL A 48 77.02 -62.66 -125.23
C VAL A 48 76.39 -61.27 -125.13
N GLU A 49 75.69 -60.89 -126.20
CA GLU A 49 74.95 -59.63 -126.30
C GLU A 49 73.74 -59.57 -125.35
N GLN A 50 73.22 -58.37 -125.06
CA GLN A 50 72.04 -58.20 -124.20
C GLN A 50 70.81 -58.95 -124.73
N GLY A 51 70.13 -59.69 -123.87
CA GLY A 51 68.99 -60.49 -124.25
C GLY A 51 68.72 -61.64 -123.30
N GLN A 52 67.66 -62.38 -123.58
CA GLN A 52 67.29 -63.57 -122.83
C GLN A 52 67.62 -64.81 -123.65
N TYR A 53 68.37 -65.74 -123.08
CA TYR A 53 68.92 -66.90 -123.79
C TYR A 53 68.61 -68.20 -123.07
N ALA A 54 68.15 -69.21 -123.80
CA ALA A 54 68.07 -70.58 -123.37
C ALA A 54 69.44 -71.23 -123.54
N VAL A 55 70.00 -71.68 -122.42
CA VAL A 55 71.31 -72.32 -122.35
C VAL A 55 71.13 -73.83 -122.49
N THR A 56 71.84 -74.44 -123.43
CA THR A 56 71.85 -75.88 -123.68
C THR A 56 73.29 -76.38 -123.71
N LEU A 57 73.58 -77.47 -122.99
CA LEU A 57 74.88 -78.13 -122.93
C LEU A 57 74.82 -79.41 -123.76
N LEU A 58 75.71 -79.56 -124.74
CA LEU A 58 75.80 -80.72 -125.62
C LEU A 58 77.14 -81.42 -125.39
N VAL A 59 77.16 -82.58 -124.75
CA VAL A 59 78.38 -83.38 -124.53
C VAL A 59 78.46 -84.49 -125.57
N GLU A 60 79.63 -84.66 -126.21
CA GLU A 60 79.84 -85.68 -127.24
C GLU A 60 79.53 -87.09 -126.69
N GLY A 61 78.53 -87.77 -127.27
CA GLY A 61 78.03 -89.08 -126.80
C GLY A 61 76.80 -89.05 -125.88
N TYR A 62 76.32 -87.87 -125.47
CA TYR A 62 75.12 -87.69 -124.61
C TYR A 62 74.06 -86.78 -125.27
N PRO A 63 72.76 -86.95 -124.93
CA PRO A 63 71.70 -86.08 -125.44
C PRO A 63 71.85 -84.62 -124.95
N PRO A 64 71.43 -83.62 -125.74
CA PRO A 64 71.47 -82.21 -125.35
C PRO A 64 70.69 -81.96 -124.04
N SER A 65 71.29 -81.23 -123.10
CA SER A 65 70.69 -80.90 -121.79
C SER A 65 70.41 -79.40 -121.68
N HIS A 66 69.17 -79.01 -121.46
CA HIS A 66 68.80 -77.61 -121.20
C HIS A 66 69.20 -77.21 -119.77
N ALA A 67 70.16 -76.30 -119.64
CA ALA A 67 70.69 -75.85 -118.37
C ALA A 67 69.83 -74.75 -117.72
N GLY A 68 69.06 -74.00 -118.51
CA GLY A 68 68.12 -72.99 -118.02
C GLY A 68 68.04 -71.78 -118.95
N VAL A 69 67.45 -70.69 -118.46
CA VAL A 69 67.38 -69.41 -119.17
C VAL A 69 68.17 -68.37 -118.41
N ILE A 70 69.02 -67.64 -119.12
CA ILE A 70 69.72 -66.48 -118.57
C ILE A 70 69.16 -65.19 -119.18
N THR A 71 69.23 -64.10 -118.41
CA THR A 71 68.96 -62.76 -118.92
C THR A 71 70.22 -61.92 -118.76
N VAL A 72 70.75 -61.42 -119.86
CA VAL A 72 71.88 -60.50 -119.92
C VAL A 72 71.32 -59.10 -120.14
N TYR A 73 71.50 -58.23 -119.14
CA TYR A 73 71.15 -56.82 -119.19
C TYR A 73 72.35 -55.99 -119.69
N ASP A 74 72.11 -54.74 -120.12
CA ASP A 74 73.17 -53.81 -120.57
C ASP A 74 74.22 -53.52 -119.49
N ASP A 75 73.79 -53.50 -118.23
CA ASP A 75 74.64 -53.30 -117.05
C ASP A 75 75.15 -54.61 -116.43
N SER A 76 74.93 -55.75 -117.10
CA SER A 76 75.38 -57.05 -116.59
C SER A 76 76.90 -57.16 -116.60
N LYS A 77 77.47 -57.44 -115.43
CA LYS A 77 78.91 -57.63 -115.28
C LYS A 77 79.36 -58.97 -115.90
N PRO A 78 80.57 -59.07 -116.46
CA PRO A 78 81.13 -60.34 -116.89
C PRO A 78 81.13 -61.36 -115.75
N GLY A 79 80.60 -62.54 -116.01
CA GLY A 79 80.42 -63.58 -115.00
C GLY A 79 80.47 -64.99 -115.59
N THR A 80 80.31 -65.97 -114.71
CA THR A 80 80.13 -67.37 -115.11
C THR A 80 78.70 -67.62 -115.53
N LEU A 81 78.46 -68.67 -116.31
CA LEU A 81 77.15 -69.03 -116.84
C LEU A 81 76.19 -69.36 -115.69
N ASN A 82 76.74 -69.92 -114.61
CA ASN A 82 76.00 -70.21 -113.39
C ASN A 82 75.55 -68.94 -112.64
N ASP A 83 76.34 -67.86 -112.68
CA ASP A 83 75.97 -66.58 -112.05
C ASP A 83 74.71 -65.99 -112.72
N PHE A 84 74.64 -66.09 -114.04
CA PHE A 84 73.49 -65.62 -114.81
C PHE A 84 72.26 -66.53 -114.68
N LEU A 85 72.45 -67.85 -114.50
CA LEU A 85 71.36 -68.79 -114.26
C LEU A 85 70.75 -68.63 -112.85
N GLY A 86 71.46 -67.98 -111.91
CA GLY A 86 71.00 -67.75 -110.54
C GLY A 86 70.44 -66.35 -110.26
N ALA A 87 70.39 -65.45 -111.24
CA ALA A 87 69.94 -64.08 -111.05
C ALA A 87 68.39 -63.99 -110.98
N MET A 88 67.86 -63.29 -109.95
CA MET A 88 66.43 -63.00 -109.77
C MET A 88 65.89 -62.14 -110.92
N THR A 89 64.62 -62.35 -111.31
CA THR A 89 63.99 -61.69 -112.47
C THR A 89 62.95 -60.63 -112.06
N GLU A 90 62.64 -59.67 -112.93
CA GLU A 90 61.66 -58.60 -112.67
C GLU A 90 60.23 -59.10 -112.36
N ASP A 91 59.86 -60.31 -112.78
CA ASP A 91 58.57 -60.91 -112.43
C ASP A 91 58.48 -61.24 -110.93
N ASP A 92 59.62 -61.40 -110.25
CA ASP A 92 59.67 -61.72 -108.82
C ASP A 92 59.31 -60.51 -107.92
N VAL A 93 59.45 -59.27 -108.40
CA VAL A 93 59.26 -58.03 -107.60
C VAL A 93 57.89 -57.36 -107.75
N ARG A 94 57.16 -57.61 -108.84
CA ARG A 94 55.84 -56.99 -109.10
C ARG A 94 54.76 -57.32 -108.04
N PRO A 95 54.65 -58.56 -107.51
CA PRO A 95 53.68 -58.88 -106.46
C PRO A 95 53.95 -58.10 -105.16
N GLU A 96 55.21 -57.80 -104.86
CA GLU A 96 55.59 -57.17 -103.59
C GLU A 96 55.21 -55.68 -103.54
N ALA A 97 55.35 -54.95 -104.65
CA ALA A 97 55.00 -53.53 -104.73
C ALA A 97 53.50 -53.27 -104.56
N LEU A 98 52.64 -54.10 -105.20
CA LEU A 98 51.18 -54.04 -105.01
C LEU A 98 50.79 -54.33 -103.56
N ARG A 99 51.41 -55.34 -102.94
CA ARG A 99 51.15 -55.69 -101.53
C ARG A 99 51.53 -54.56 -100.57
N ARG A 100 52.61 -53.82 -100.86
CA ARG A 100 53.01 -52.62 -100.08
C ARG A 100 52.06 -51.45 -100.28
N PHE A 101 51.53 -51.24 -101.49
CA PHE A 101 50.55 -50.19 -101.77
C PHE A 101 49.21 -50.48 -101.11
N GLU A 102 48.71 -51.72 -101.17
CA GLU A 102 47.51 -52.17 -100.48
C GLU A 102 47.63 -51.97 -98.96
N ALA A 103 48.78 -52.34 -98.37
CA ALA A 103 49.04 -52.09 -96.94
C ALA A 103 49.04 -50.60 -96.58
N MET A 104 49.54 -49.72 -97.46
CA MET A 104 49.50 -48.27 -97.24
C MET A 104 48.07 -47.71 -97.31
N VAL A 105 47.25 -48.17 -98.26
CA VAL A 105 45.85 -47.75 -98.38
C VAL A 105 45.04 -48.24 -97.18
N GLU A 106 45.26 -49.47 -96.73
CA GLU A 106 44.65 -50.02 -95.52
C GLU A 106 45.05 -49.20 -94.27
N GLU A 107 46.31 -48.80 -94.17
CA GLU A 107 46.81 -47.94 -93.10
C GLU A 107 46.19 -46.53 -93.14
N VAL A 108 46.04 -45.92 -94.32
CA VAL A 108 45.34 -44.63 -94.47
C VAL A 108 43.86 -44.76 -94.10
N ALA A 109 43.20 -45.85 -94.49
CA ALA A 109 41.81 -46.12 -94.12
C ALA A 109 41.64 -46.34 -92.61
N ARG A 110 42.61 -47.02 -91.97
CA ARG A 110 42.68 -47.16 -90.51
C ARG A 110 42.84 -45.80 -89.83
N GLN A 111 43.80 -44.99 -90.28
CA GLN A 111 44.04 -43.65 -89.74
C GLN A 111 42.82 -42.72 -89.92
N ALA A 112 42.16 -42.75 -91.07
CA ALA A 112 40.94 -41.98 -91.30
C ALA A 112 39.79 -42.41 -90.37
N SER A 113 39.65 -43.72 -90.13
CA SER A 113 38.66 -44.26 -89.18
C SER A 113 38.96 -43.83 -87.74
N GLU A 114 40.23 -43.78 -87.36
CA GLU A 114 40.66 -43.29 -86.05
C GLU A 114 40.44 -41.78 -85.90
N ALA A 115 40.75 -40.99 -86.93
CA ALA A 115 40.48 -39.56 -86.93
C ALA A 115 38.98 -39.27 -86.77
N LEU A 116 38.12 -40.02 -87.45
CA LEU A 116 36.67 -39.90 -87.30
C LEU A 116 36.22 -40.24 -85.87
N ARG A 117 36.69 -41.36 -85.32
CA ARG A 117 36.38 -41.74 -83.93
C ARG A 117 36.83 -40.69 -82.93
N ASN A 118 38.03 -40.13 -83.12
CA ASN A 118 38.57 -39.08 -82.27
C ASN A 118 37.75 -37.78 -82.38
N ALA A 119 37.32 -37.39 -83.59
CA ALA A 119 36.46 -36.23 -83.79
C ALA A 119 35.09 -36.42 -83.11
N THR A 120 34.49 -37.61 -83.21
CA THR A 120 33.25 -37.94 -82.50
C THR A 120 33.44 -37.89 -80.99
N ALA A 121 34.53 -38.46 -80.46
CA ALA A 121 34.84 -38.41 -79.03
C ALA A 121 35.06 -36.96 -78.55
N ALA A 122 35.74 -36.13 -79.34
CA ALA A 122 35.92 -34.71 -79.05
C ALA A 122 34.58 -33.94 -79.05
N GLY A 123 33.69 -34.24 -80.00
CA GLY A 123 32.34 -33.69 -80.04
C GLY A 123 31.54 -34.03 -78.78
N GLN A 124 31.52 -35.32 -78.40
CA GLN A 124 30.87 -35.78 -77.18
C GLN A 124 31.47 -35.16 -75.91
N ALA A 125 32.79 -35.01 -75.85
CA ALA A 125 33.47 -34.35 -74.73
C ALA A 125 33.11 -32.87 -74.64
N SER A 126 32.98 -32.18 -75.78
CA SER A 126 32.52 -30.78 -75.82
C SER A 126 31.09 -30.64 -75.31
N GLU A 127 30.18 -31.53 -75.72
CA GLU A 127 28.79 -31.54 -75.23
C GLU A 127 28.70 -31.79 -73.72
N GLN A 128 29.51 -32.73 -73.20
CA GLN A 128 29.63 -33.01 -71.77
C GLN A 128 30.17 -31.80 -71.00
N ALA A 129 31.18 -31.11 -71.55
CA ALA A 129 31.74 -29.90 -70.94
C ALA A 129 30.70 -28.76 -70.90
N GLN A 130 29.92 -28.58 -71.97
CA GLN A 130 28.83 -27.59 -72.00
C GLN A 130 27.74 -27.90 -70.98
N THR A 131 27.36 -29.17 -70.84
CA THR A 131 26.39 -29.60 -69.83
C THR A 131 26.92 -29.37 -68.41
N SER A 132 28.18 -29.73 -68.16
CA SER A 132 28.83 -29.51 -66.87
C SER A 132 28.93 -28.02 -66.52
N ALA A 133 29.23 -27.16 -67.51
CA ALA A 133 29.23 -25.71 -67.33
C ALA A 133 27.83 -25.17 -67.00
N GLY A 134 26.79 -25.69 -67.66
CA GLY A 134 25.39 -25.36 -67.35
C GLY A 134 25.00 -25.73 -65.92
N GLN A 135 25.33 -26.95 -65.49
CA GLN A 135 25.10 -27.41 -64.12
C GLN A 135 25.85 -26.59 -63.07
N ALA A 136 27.08 -26.16 -63.36
CA ALA A 136 27.86 -25.30 -62.48
C ALA A 136 27.23 -23.90 -62.36
N ALA A 137 26.74 -23.32 -63.46
CA ALA A 137 26.06 -22.04 -63.46
C ALA A 137 24.72 -22.09 -62.69
N GLU A 138 23.97 -23.17 -62.84
CA GLU A 138 22.74 -23.41 -62.08
C GLU A 138 23.05 -23.55 -60.58
N SER A 139 24.05 -24.36 -60.23
CA SER A 139 24.50 -24.52 -58.84
C SER A 139 24.95 -23.21 -58.21
N ALA A 140 25.65 -22.35 -58.95
CA ALA A 140 26.05 -21.02 -58.49
C ALA A 140 24.84 -20.11 -58.22
N THR A 141 23.81 -20.20 -59.07
CA THR A 141 22.56 -19.44 -58.90
C THR A 141 21.78 -19.92 -57.66
N THR A 142 21.69 -21.23 -57.45
CA THR A 142 21.10 -21.83 -56.25
C THR A 142 21.85 -21.40 -55.00
N ALA A 143 23.19 -21.43 -55.02
CA ALA A 143 24.01 -20.99 -53.90
C ALA A 143 23.81 -19.50 -53.56
N GLY A 144 23.74 -18.63 -54.57
CA GLY A 144 23.45 -17.21 -54.38
C GLY A 144 22.05 -16.98 -53.76
N SER A 145 21.05 -17.72 -54.22
CA SER A 145 19.68 -17.65 -53.68
C SER A 145 19.62 -18.14 -52.23
N ALA A 146 20.32 -19.23 -51.91
CA ALA A 146 20.42 -19.77 -50.56
C ALA A 146 21.14 -18.78 -49.61
N ALA A 147 22.20 -18.12 -50.08
CA ALA A 147 22.90 -17.09 -49.31
C ALA A 147 21.97 -15.90 -49.00
N GLY A 148 21.21 -15.42 -49.99
CA GLY A 148 20.23 -14.35 -49.77
C GLY A 148 19.11 -14.74 -48.80
N ALA A 149 18.62 -15.98 -48.87
CA ALA A 149 17.64 -16.50 -47.92
C ALA A 149 18.20 -16.60 -46.49
N ALA A 150 19.47 -16.97 -46.34
CA ALA A 150 20.15 -17.01 -45.05
C ALA A 150 20.34 -15.61 -44.46
N GLU A 151 20.71 -14.62 -45.27
CA GLU A 151 20.83 -13.22 -44.85
C GLU A 151 19.48 -12.63 -44.40
N ALA A 152 18.42 -12.89 -45.16
CA ALA A 152 17.06 -12.49 -44.78
C ALA A 152 16.62 -13.14 -43.45
N SER A 153 16.93 -14.43 -43.27
CA SER A 153 16.65 -15.16 -42.02
C SER A 153 17.43 -14.59 -40.83
N ALA A 154 18.69 -14.22 -41.02
CA ALA A 154 19.50 -13.57 -39.99
C ALA A 154 18.93 -12.21 -39.58
N THR A 155 18.48 -11.41 -40.55
CA THR A 155 17.83 -10.11 -40.30
C THR A 155 16.51 -10.26 -39.54
N GLN A 156 15.71 -11.27 -39.91
CA GLN A 156 14.48 -11.58 -39.19
C GLN A 156 14.75 -12.01 -37.74
N ALA A 157 15.76 -12.86 -37.53
CA ALA A 157 16.16 -13.28 -36.19
C ALA A 157 16.62 -12.11 -35.32
N ALA A 158 17.41 -11.19 -35.88
CA ALA A 158 17.83 -9.96 -35.19
C ALA A 158 16.64 -9.07 -34.81
N SER A 159 15.66 -8.92 -35.71
CA SER A 159 14.44 -8.14 -35.45
C SER A 159 13.57 -8.76 -34.36
N SER A 160 13.46 -10.10 -34.36
CA SER A 160 12.76 -10.85 -33.32
C SER A 160 13.47 -10.75 -31.97
N ALA A 161 14.80 -10.79 -31.93
CA ALA A 161 15.57 -10.58 -30.71
C ALA A 161 15.35 -9.17 -30.13
N ALA A 162 15.43 -8.12 -30.95
CA ALA A 162 15.15 -6.76 -30.52
C ALA A 162 13.71 -6.57 -29.99
N SER A 163 12.74 -7.25 -30.62
CA SER A 163 11.34 -7.24 -30.15
C SER A 163 11.19 -7.95 -28.80
N ALA A 164 11.92 -9.04 -28.58
CA ALA A 164 11.95 -9.76 -27.31
C ALA A 164 12.59 -8.91 -26.20
N GLU A 165 13.69 -8.21 -26.48
CA GLU A 165 14.33 -7.27 -25.55
C GLU A 165 13.37 -6.13 -25.15
N SER A 166 12.72 -5.50 -26.13
CA SER A 166 11.71 -4.45 -25.87
C SER A 166 10.55 -4.97 -25.01
N SER A 167 10.10 -6.20 -25.27
CA SER A 167 9.05 -6.86 -24.47
C SER A 167 9.51 -7.13 -23.04
N ALA A 168 10.76 -7.56 -22.85
CA ALA A 168 11.35 -7.80 -21.53
C ALA A 168 11.48 -6.50 -20.71
N VAL A 169 11.88 -5.40 -21.35
CA VAL A 169 11.90 -4.05 -20.73
C VAL A 169 10.49 -3.64 -20.31
N THR A 170 9.50 -3.83 -21.19
CA THR A 170 8.09 -3.52 -20.88
C THR A 170 7.59 -4.34 -19.69
N ALA A 171 7.90 -5.65 -19.64
CA ALA A 171 7.55 -6.52 -18.52
C ALA A 171 8.19 -6.05 -17.21
N THR A 172 9.46 -5.62 -17.26
CA THR A 172 10.18 -5.08 -16.10
C THR A 172 9.54 -3.79 -15.58
N THR A 173 9.17 -2.87 -16.47
CA THR A 173 8.44 -1.65 -16.12
C THR A 173 7.10 -1.97 -15.48
N LYS A 174 6.32 -2.90 -16.05
CA LYS A 174 5.03 -3.32 -15.51
C LYS A 174 5.14 -4.00 -14.15
N ALA A 175 6.20 -4.78 -13.93
CA ALA A 175 6.50 -5.34 -12.62
C ALA A 175 6.77 -4.24 -11.58
N GLY A 176 7.55 -3.22 -11.94
CA GLY A 176 7.80 -2.05 -11.07
C GLY A 176 6.52 -1.26 -10.74
N GLU A 177 5.68 -0.99 -11.74
CA GLU A 177 4.37 -0.34 -11.54
C GLU A 177 3.47 -1.16 -10.60
N ALA A 178 3.47 -2.49 -10.74
CA ALA A 178 2.71 -3.38 -9.86
C ALA A 178 3.21 -3.35 -8.42
N SER A 179 4.53 -3.31 -8.20
CA SER A 179 5.13 -3.16 -6.86
C SER A 179 4.72 -1.85 -6.19
N VAL A 180 4.81 -0.72 -6.90
CA VAL A 180 4.38 0.60 -6.38
C VAL A 180 2.89 0.62 -6.05
N SER A 181 2.07 -0.03 -6.89
CA SER A 181 0.63 -0.17 -6.64
C SER A 181 0.33 -1.00 -5.38
N ALA A 182 1.09 -2.08 -5.14
CA ALA A 182 0.98 -2.88 -3.93
C ALA A 182 1.34 -2.09 -2.66
N GLU A 183 2.44 -1.34 -2.68
CA GLU A 183 2.84 -0.45 -1.57
C GLU A 183 1.80 0.63 -1.29
N SER A 184 1.20 1.19 -2.34
CA SER A 184 0.10 2.15 -2.24
C SER A 184 -1.13 1.53 -1.59
N ALA A 185 -1.46 0.28 -1.94
CA ALA A 185 -2.57 -0.46 -1.35
C ALA A 185 -2.34 -0.75 0.15
N ASP A 186 -1.12 -1.09 0.55
CA ASP A 186 -0.79 -1.31 1.97
C ASP A 186 -0.80 -0.01 2.78
N THR A 187 -0.38 1.09 2.18
CA THR A 187 -0.54 2.44 2.77
C THR A 187 -2.02 2.78 2.97
N ALA A 188 -2.85 2.52 1.97
CA ALA A 188 -4.29 2.74 2.05
C ALA A 188 -4.95 1.87 3.14
N ARG A 189 -4.55 0.59 3.27
CA ARG A 189 -5.02 -0.29 4.35
C ARG A 189 -4.68 0.27 5.73
N THR A 190 -3.46 0.78 5.89
CA THR A 190 -3.01 1.40 7.15
C THR A 190 -3.84 2.64 7.48
N ALA A 191 -4.12 3.50 6.49
CA ALA A 191 -4.95 4.68 6.65
C ALA A 191 -6.41 4.32 7.04
N VAL A 192 -6.97 3.28 6.44
CA VAL A 192 -8.30 2.77 6.81
C VAL A 192 -8.32 2.23 8.24
N ALA A 193 -7.29 1.48 8.66
CA ALA A 193 -7.17 0.99 10.04
C ALA A 193 -7.09 2.13 11.06
N ALA A 194 -6.29 3.18 10.77
CA ALA A 194 -6.21 4.37 11.60
C ALA A 194 -7.55 5.11 11.68
N SER A 195 -8.26 5.25 10.56
CA SER A 195 -9.59 5.87 10.51
C SER A 195 -10.62 5.08 11.33
N ALA A 196 -10.58 3.75 11.29
CA ALA A 196 -11.44 2.90 12.10
C ALA A 196 -11.15 3.04 13.60
N ALA A 197 -9.88 3.18 14.00
CA ALA A 197 -9.51 3.43 15.40
C ALA A 197 -9.97 4.82 15.88
N ALA A 198 -9.86 5.85 15.02
CA ALA A 198 -10.38 7.18 15.31
C ALA A 198 -11.91 7.18 15.47
N ALA A 199 -12.63 6.43 14.62
CA ALA A 199 -14.08 6.27 14.75
C ALA A 199 -14.48 5.63 16.09
N LYS A 200 -13.82 4.55 16.51
CA LYS A 200 -14.04 3.93 17.84
C LYS A 200 -13.77 4.89 19.00
N THR A 201 -12.73 5.71 18.88
CA THR A 201 -12.43 6.75 19.88
C THR A 201 -13.54 7.80 19.93
N SER A 202 -14.07 8.20 18.77
CA SER A 202 -15.20 9.12 18.68
C SER A 202 -16.48 8.55 19.29
N GLU A 203 -16.75 7.26 19.09
CA GLU A 203 -17.88 6.56 19.73
C GLU A 203 -17.75 6.59 21.26
N ALA A 204 -16.57 6.26 21.79
CA ALA A 204 -16.31 6.31 23.22
C ALA A 204 -16.49 7.73 23.80
N ASN A 205 -16.00 8.75 23.10
CA ASN A 205 -16.18 10.15 23.52
C ASN A 205 -17.66 10.58 23.51
N ALA A 206 -18.44 10.09 22.55
CA ALA A 206 -19.88 10.33 22.50
C ALA A 206 -20.60 9.67 23.68
N ASP A 207 -20.21 8.47 24.06
CA ASP A 207 -20.76 7.77 25.23
C ASP A 207 -20.40 8.48 26.55
N VAL A 208 -19.15 8.92 26.72
CA VAL A 208 -18.72 9.74 27.86
C VAL A 208 -19.53 11.03 27.94
N SER A 209 -19.71 11.71 26.81
CA SER A 209 -20.51 12.94 26.74
C SER A 209 -21.98 12.70 27.09
N ARG A 210 -22.55 11.56 26.68
CA ARG A 210 -23.92 11.15 27.03
C ARG A 210 -24.06 10.92 28.54
N THR A 211 -23.11 10.24 29.16
CA THR A 211 -23.08 10.03 30.63
C THR A 211 -22.99 11.37 31.36
N ALA A 212 -22.06 12.25 30.96
CA ALA A 212 -21.91 13.57 31.57
C ALA A 212 -23.17 14.45 31.46
N ALA A 213 -23.88 14.37 30.33
CA ALA A 213 -25.17 15.02 30.15
C ALA A 213 -26.24 14.45 31.08
N GLY A 214 -26.26 13.12 31.28
CA GLY A 214 -27.12 12.45 32.25
C GLY A 214 -26.86 12.91 33.68
N ASP A 215 -25.60 12.92 34.12
CA ASP A 215 -25.20 13.37 35.46
C ASP A 215 -25.59 14.84 35.69
N SER A 216 -25.39 15.68 34.67
CA SER A 216 -25.77 17.10 34.71
C SER A 216 -27.28 17.27 34.84
N ALA A 217 -28.08 16.45 34.16
CA ALA A 217 -29.54 16.46 34.29
C ALA A 217 -29.98 16.02 35.70
N THR A 218 -29.34 15.01 36.29
CA THR A 218 -29.59 14.59 37.68
C THR A 218 -29.22 15.68 38.67
N ALA A 219 -28.08 16.35 38.50
CA ALA A 219 -27.66 17.46 39.33
C ALA A 219 -28.66 18.63 39.26
N ALA A 220 -29.11 18.98 38.05
CA ALA A 220 -30.12 20.02 37.85
C ALA A 220 -31.45 19.69 38.54
N ALA A 221 -31.90 18.42 38.46
CA ALA A 221 -33.10 17.97 39.17
C ALA A 221 -32.95 18.07 40.69
N ALA A 222 -31.81 17.67 41.24
CA ALA A 222 -31.51 17.80 42.67
C ALA A 222 -31.48 19.27 43.13
N SER A 223 -30.89 20.16 42.33
CA SER A 223 -30.91 21.61 42.59
C SER A 223 -32.34 22.18 42.57
N ALA A 224 -33.19 21.73 41.65
CA ALA A 224 -34.59 22.13 41.61
C ALA A 224 -35.35 21.70 42.89
N THR A 225 -35.15 20.47 43.35
CA THR A 225 -35.72 19.99 44.62
C THR A 225 -35.21 20.81 45.81
N ALA A 226 -33.91 21.12 45.87
CA ALA A 226 -33.34 21.93 46.94
C ALA A 226 -33.92 23.36 46.96
N ALA A 227 -34.15 23.95 45.78
CA ALA A 227 -34.80 25.25 45.65
C ALA A 227 -36.25 25.21 46.15
N GLN A 228 -37.00 24.14 45.83
CA GLN A 228 -38.37 23.96 46.32
C GLN A 228 -38.43 23.85 47.86
N VAL A 229 -37.55 23.04 48.46
CA VAL A 229 -37.44 22.94 49.93
C VAL A 229 -37.10 24.29 50.56
N SER A 230 -36.23 25.06 49.93
CA SER A 230 -35.87 26.40 50.41
C SER A 230 -37.05 27.36 50.35
N ALA A 231 -37.88 27.30 49.30
CA ALA A 231 -39.10 28.09 49.18
C ALA A 231 -40.13 27.72 50.26
N GLU A 232 -40.31 26.42 50.53
CA GLU A 232 -41.19 25.94 51.61
C GLU A 232 -40.74 26.45 52.99
N ARG A 233 -39.42 26.40 53.27
CA ARG A 233 -38.84 26.96 54.50
C ARG A 233 -39.06 28.46 54.63
N ALA A 234 -38.93 29.21 53.52
CA ALA A 234 -39.21 30.64 53.51
C ALA A 234 -40.69 30.93 53.85
N GLY A 235 -41.63 30.19 53.27
CA GLY A 235 -43.06 30.32 53.59
C GLY A 235 -43.39 29.96 55.05
N ALA A 236 -42.75 28.93 55.60
CA ALA A 236 -42.88 28.58 57.02
C ALA A 236 -42.34 29.72 57.92
N SER A 237 -41.20 30.31 57.56
CA SER A 237 -40.62 31.45 58.28
C SER A 237 -41.50 32.70 58.22
N GLU A 238 -42.14 32.97 57.09
CA GLU A 238 -43.11 34.08 56.95
C GLU A 238 -44.31 33.86 57.89
N THR A 239 -44.82 32.63 57.95
CA THR A 239 -45.93 32.27 58.86
C THR A 239 -45.53 32.44 60.32
N ALA A 240 -44.34 31.99 60.70
CA ALA A 240 -43.81 32.16 62.06
C ALA A 240 -43.63 33.64 62.43
N ALA A 241 -43.20 34.49 61.48
CA ALA A 241 -43.09 35.93 61.69
C ALA A 241 -44.47 36.58 61.94
N LYS A 242 -45.49 36.24 61.15
CA LYS A 242 -46.88 36.73 61.35
C LYS A 242 -47.48 36.30 62.69
N MET A 243 -47.21 35.06 63.10
CA MET A 243 -47.60 34.57 64.44
C MET A 243 -46.91 35.37 65.54
N SER A 244 -45.62 35.66 65.39
CA SER A 244 -44.86 36.46 66.35
C SER A 244 -45.36 37.90 66.44
N GLU A 245 -45.73 38.51 65.31
CA GLU A 245 -46.36 39.84 65.27
C GLU A 245 -47.70 39.85 66.02
N THR A 246 -48.52 38.81 65.81
CA THR A 246 -49.80 38.64 66.54
C THR A 246 -49.56 38.52 68.04
N GLN A 247 -48.59 37.67 68.45
CA GLN A 247 -48.23 37.48 69.85
C GLN A 247 -47.77 38.80 70.49
N ALA A 248 -46.93 39.57 69.79
CA ALA A 248 -46.46 40.88 70.26
C ALA A 248 -47.61 41.88 70.42
N ALA A 249 -48.55 41.92 69.47
CA ALA A 249 -49.75 42.75 69.56
C ALA A 249 -50.64 42.36 70.76
N SER A 250 -50.83 41.05 71.00
CA SER A 250 -51.54 40.56 72.18
C SER A 250 -50.87 40.98 73.49
N SER A 251 -49.54 40.79 73.62
CA SER A 251 -48.79 41.20 74.80
C SER A 251 -48.83 42.71 75.02
N ALA A 252 -48.80 43.52 73.96
CA ALA A 252 -49.00 44.97 74.07
C ALA A 252 -50.39 45.34 74.59
N GLY A 253 -51.43 44.63 74.13
CA GLY A 253 -52.80 44.78 74.65
C GLY A 253 -52.92 44.44 76.13
N GLU A 254 -52.34 43.32 76.56
CA GLU A 254 -52.30 42.90 77.97
C GLU A 254 -51.55 43.91 78.85
N ALA A 255 -50.43 44.46 78.36
CA ALA A 255 -49.70 45.53 79.04
C ALA A 255 -50.54 46.80 79.18
N GLY A 256 -51.28 47.19 78.12
CA GLY A 256 -52.21 48.33 78.16
C GLY A 256 -53.36 48.13 79.14
N ALA A 257 -53.95 46.92 79.19
CA ALA A 257 -54.96 46.56 80.18
C ALA A 257 -54.40 46.62 81.61
N SER A 258 -53.19 46.11 81.82
CA SER A 258 -52.50 46.16 83.11
C SER A 258 -52.22 47.60 83.56
N ALA A 259 -51.80 48.48 82.64
CA ALA A 259 -51.62 49.90 82.94
C ALA A 259 -52.95 50.59 83.32
N THR A 260 -54.04 50.26 82.63
CA THR A 260 -55.38 50.76 82.96
C THR A 260 -55.83 50.30 84.35
N ALA A 261 -55.60 49.03 84.68
CA ALA A 261 -55.90 48.48 86.00
C ALA A 261 -55.07 49.14 87.11
N ALA A 262 -53.78 49.43 86.85
CA ALA A 262 -52.92 50.17 87.77
C ALA A 262 -53.43 51.60 88.02
N ALA A 263 -53.81 52.34 86.96
CA ALA A 263 -54.37 53.69 87.09
C ALA A 263 -55.73 53.69 87.84
N ALA A 264 -56.58 52.68 87.60
CA ALA A 264 -57.82 52.51 88.35
C ALA A 264 -57.54 52.23 89.84
N SER A 265 -56.52 51.42 90.14
CA SER A 265 -56.08 51.11 91.50
C SER A 265 -55.52 52.36 92.20
N GLU A 266 -54.75 53.19 91.50
CA GLU A 266 -54.26 54.48 92.01
C GLU A 266 -55.43 55.41 92.36
N LYS A 267 -56.43 55.54 91.46
CA LYS A 267 -57.64 56.33 91.72
C LYS A 267 -58.42 55.82 92.93
N ALA A 268 -58.56 54.49 93.06
CA ALA A 268 -59.22 53.88 94.21
C ALA A 268 -58.45 54.16 95.52
N ALA A 269 -57.11 54.04 95.51
CA ALA A 269 -56.28 54.37 96.66
C ALA A 269 -56.40 55.84 97.08
N ALA A 270 -56.42 56.77 96.11
CA ALA A 270 -56.64 58.19 96.37
C ALA A 270 -58.03 58.47 96.98
N ALA A 271 -59.08 57.78 96.50
CA ALA A 271 -60.42 57.87 97.08
C ALA A 271 -60.45 57.37 98.54
N SER A 272 -59.86 56.19 98.81
CA SER A 272 -59.74 55.67 100.17
C SER A 272 -58.96 56.60 101.10
N ALA A 273 -57.91 57.27 100.62
CA ALA A 273 -57.19 58.28 101.40
C ALA A 273 -58.06 59.50 101.74
N ALA A 274 -58.90 59.95 100.82
CA ALA A 274 -59.85 61.04 101.06
C ALA A 274 -60.94 60.66 102.07
N GLU A 275 -61.46 59.43 101.99
CA GLU A 275 -62.40 58.88 102.98
C GLU A 275 -61.77 58.77 104.37
N ALA A 276 -60.51 58.35 104.47
CA ALA A 276 -59.76 58.32 105.72
C ALA A 276 -59.60 59.72 106.33
N LYS A 277 -59.26 60.73 105.52
CA LYS A 277 -59.16 62.13 105.96
C LYS A 277 -60.49 62.73 106.39
N THR A 278 -61.57 62.36 105.70
CA THR A 278 -62.94 62.71 106.09
C THR A 278 -63.29 62.08 107.43
N SER A 279 -62.94 60.79 107.62
CA SER A 279 -63.14 60.08 108.88
C SER A 279 -62.35 60.68 110.04
N GLU A 280 -61.10 61.10 109.80
CA GLU A 280 -60.28 61.86 110.77
C GLU A 280 -60.95 63.18 111.16
N THR A 281 -61.47 63.93 110.18
CA THR A 281 -62.20 65.19 110.42
C THR A 281 -63.47 64.96 111.24
N ASN A 282 -64.23 63.91 110.91
CA ASN A 282 -65.42 63.51 111.66
C ASN A 282 -65.06 63.13 113.10
N ALA A 283 -64.01 62.34 113.31
CA ALA A 283 -63.52 61.98 114.63
C ALA A 283 -63.09 63.21 115.45
N ALA A 284 -62.37 64.16 114.84
CA ALA A 284 -62.01 65.43 115.48
C ALA A 284 -63.24 66.27 115.85
N THR A 285 -64.24 66.33 114.97
CA THR A 285 -65.52 67.02 115.23
C THR A 285 -66.28 66.37 116.38
N SER A 286 -66.34 65.04 116.42
CA SER A 286 -66.94 64.29 117.53
C SER A 286 -66.19 64.53 118.84
N ALA A 287 -64.86 64.57 118.83
CA ALA A 287 -64.04 64.89 120.00
C ALA A 287 -64.32 66.31 120.52
N ASN A 288 -64.38 67.31 119.63
CA ASN A 288 -64.75 68.69 120.00
C ASN A 288 -66.16 68.77 120.57
N THR A 289 -67.12 68.04 119.98
CA THR A 289 -68.49 67.97 120.50
C THR A 289 -68.52 67.38 121.90
N ALA A 290 -67.79 66.28 122.14
CA ALA A 290 -67.67 65.67 123.46
C ALA A 290 -67.03 66.63 124.48
N ALA A 291 -65.98 67.37 124.09
CA ALA A 291 -65.35 68.38 124.93
C ALA A 291 -66.30 69.54 125.28
N ALA A 292 -67.10 70.01 124.31
CA ALA A 292 -68.14 71.00 124.55
C ALA A 292 -69.22 70.48 125.51
N SER A 293 -69.66 69.22 125.34
CA SER A 293 -70.58 68.57 126.28
C SER A 293 -69.99 68.44 127.69
N ALA A 294 -68.71 68.12 127.82
CA ALA A 294 -68.03 68.07 129.12
C ALA A 294 -67.96 69.47 129.78
N THR A 295 -67.70 70.52 129.00
CA THR A 295 -67.72 71.92 129.48
C THR A 295 -69.11 72.33 129.94
N ALA A 296 -70.15 71.96 129.19
CA ALA A 296 -71.54 72.20 129.57
C ALA A 296 -71.89 71.49 130.89
N ALA A 297 -71.51 70.21 131.04
CA ALA A 297 -71.69 69.47 132.27
C ALA A 297 -70.95 70.11 133.47
N SER A 298 -69.72 70.57 133.26
CA SER A 298 -68.91 71.28 134.26
C SER A 298 -69.57 72.60 134.70
N SER A 299 -70.14 73.34 133.74
CA SER A 299 -70.88 74.57 133.99
C SER A 299 -72.16 74.30 134.78
N SER A 300 -72.91 73.24 134.42
CA SER A 300 -74.09 72.80 135.17
C SER A 300 -73.73 72.36 136.59
N ALA A 301 -72.61 71.66 136.80
CA ALA A 301 -72.12 71.30 138.13
C ALA A 301 -71.76 72.53 138.97
N SER A 302 -71.11 73.53 138.36
CA SER A 302 -70.77 74.81 139.01
C SER A 302 -72.03 75.60 139.39
N ALA A 303 -73.05 75.61 138.53
CA ALA A 303 -74.35 76.20 138.82
C ALA A 303 -75.04 75.49 139.98
N ALA A 304 -75.01 74.15 140.01
CA ALA A 304 -75.53 73.35 141.12
C ALA A 304 -74.78 73.65 142.43
N SER A 305 -73.45 73.77 142.41
CA SER A 305 -72.64 74.16 143.58
C SER A 305 -72.98 75.57 144.07
N THR A 306 -73.22 76.51 143.15
CA THR A 306 -73.64 77.89 143.50
C THR A 306 -75.02 77.87 144.17
N HIS A 307 -75.95 77.05 143.67
CA HIS A 307 -77.25 76.85 144.30
C HIS A 307 -77.15 76.23 145.68
N ALA A 308 -76.26 75.26 145.88
CA ALA A 308 -75.99 74.68 147.19
C ALA A 308 -75.48 75.73 148.17
N ALA A 309 -74.50 76.56 147.77
CA ALA A 309 -73.99 77.65 148.61
C ALA A 309 -75.05 78.72 148.91
N ALA A 310 -75.93 79.04 147.96
CA ALA A 310 -77.07 79.93 148.17
C ALA A 310 -78.07 79.34 149.18
N SER A 311 -78.27 78.02 149.16
CA SER A 311 -79.07 77.29 150.14
C SER A 311 -78.46 77.36 151.54
N ASP A 312 -77.16 77.13 151.69
CA ASP A 312 -76.44 77.23 152.96
C ASP A 312 -76.46 78.65 153.54
N THR A 313 -76.34 79.66 152.69
CA THR A 313 -76.46 81.08 153.08
C THR A 313 -77.88 81.38 153.58
N SER A 314 -78.89 80.86 152.89
CA SER A 314 -80.30 81.02 153.29
C SER A 314 -80.59 80.34 154.63
N ALA A 315 -79.99 79.16 154.88
CA ALA A 315 -80.08 78.47 156.15
C ALA A 315 -79.42 79.27 157.30
N SER A 316 -78.27 79.89 157.03
CA SER A 316 -77.56 80.73 158.01
C SER A 316 -78.35 81.99 158.39
N LEU A 317 -78.99 82.65 157.41
CA LEU A 317 -79.88 83.80 157.65
C LEU A 317 -81.11 83.43 158.47
N ALA A 318 -81.68 82.24 158.24
CA ALA A 318 -82.79 81.73 159.05
C ALA A 318 -82.39 81.52 160.53
N ALA A 319 -81.17 81.03 160.78
CA ALA A 319 -80.65 80.84 162.15
C ALA A 319 -80.43 82.17 162.90
N GLN A 320 -79.95 83.22 162.22
CA GLN A 320 -79.79 84.55 162.82
C GLN A 320 -81.14 85.18 163.19
N SER A 321 -82.15 85.02 162.34
CA SER A 321 -83.52 85.50 162.57
C SER A 321 -84.15 84.86 163.81
N SER A 322 -83.93 83.56 164.01
CA SER A 322 -84.38 82.84 165.22
C SER A 322 -83.75 83.39 166.51
N THR A 323 -82.46 83.71 166.47
CA THR A 323 -81.73 84.23 167.64
C THR A 323 -82.21 85.64 168.02
N ALA A 324 -82.49 86.49 167.02
CA ALA A 324 -83.03 87.83 167.23
C ALA A 324 -84.44 87.84 167.84
N ALA A 325 -85.28 86.86 167.45
CA ALA A 325 -86.63 86.70 168.00
C ALA A 325 -86.60 86.30 169.49
N GLY A 326 -85.66 85.44 169.89
CA GLY A 326 -85.51 85.03 171.29
C GLY A 326 -85.16 86.18 172.24
N ALA A 327 -84.28 87.10 171.82
CA ALA A 327 -83.84 88.23 172.63
C ALA A 327 -84.91 89.33 172.80
N ALA A 328 -85.96 89.34 171.96
CA ALA A 328 -87.07 90.27 172.05
C ALA A 328 -88.13 89.82 173.08
N ALA A 329 -88.34 88.52 173.22
CA ALA A 329 -89.30 87.94 174.16
C ALA A 329 -88.94 88.24 175.63
N THR A 330 -87.67 88.11 176.00
CA THR A 330 -87.20 88.30 177.38
C THR A 330 -87.36 89.75 177.88
N ARG A 331 -87.25 90.74 176.97
CA ARG A 331 -87.42 92.16 177.31
C ARG A 331 -88.87 92.55 177.64
N ALA A 332 -89.84 91.78 177.16
CA ALA A 332 -91.25 92.03 177.41
C ALA A 332 -91.69 91.54 178.80
N GLU A 333 -91.10 90.46 179.31
CA GLU A 333 -91.41 89.91 180.65
C GLU A 333 -90.91 90.81 181.79
N ASP A 334 -89.74 91.42 181.67
CA ASP A 334 -89.19 92.30 182.71
C ASP A 334 -89.97 93.63 182.85
N ALA A 335 -90.62 94.08 181.78
CA ALA A 335 -91.46 95.29 181.81
C ALA A 335 -92.78 95.08 182.57
N ALA A 336 -93.31 93.85 182.56
CA ALA A 336 -94.55 93.51 183.24
C ALA A 336 -94.41 93.53 184.78
N LYS A 337 -93.21 93.24 185.31
CA LYS A 337 -92.98 93.14 186.77
C LYS A 337 -92.80 94.48 187.49
N ARG A 338 -92.36 95.53 186.79
CA ARG A 338 -92.15 96.88 187.39
C ARG A 338 -93.43 97.70 187.53
N ALA A 339 -94.50 97.32 186.85
CA ALA A 339 -95.77 98.05 186.89
C ALA A 339 -96.65 97.65 188.10
N GLU A 340 -96.51 96.43 188.61
CA GLU A 340 -97.28 95.96 189.78
C GLU A 340 -96.80 96.58 191.11
N ASP A 341 -95.50 96.87 191.26
CA ASP A 341 -94.93 97.41 192.52
C ASP A 341 -95.25 98.91 192.79
N ILE A 342 -95.74 99.67 191.80
CA ILE A 342 -95.92 101.14 191.92
C ILE A 342 -97.31 101.52 192.45
N ALA A 343 -98.34 100.68 192.30
CA ALA A 343 -99.71 101.05 192.68
C ALA A 343 -100.03 100.82 194.17
N ASP A 344 -99.32 99.94 194.87
CA ASP A 344 -99.59 99.59 196.28
C ASP A 344 -99.20 100.68 197.30
N VAL A 345 -98.49 101.75 196.89
CA VAL A 345 -97.89 102.73 197.82
C VAL A 345 -98.83 103.91 198.18
N ILE A 346 -99.99 104.10 197.53
CA ILE A 346 -100.80 105.34 197.67
C ILE A 346 -102.01 105.21 198.62
N SER A 347 -102.14 104.12 199.40
CA SER A 347 -103.22 103.93 200.39
C SER A 347 -102.75 103.97 201.85
N LEU A 348 -102.42 105.15 202.42
CA LEU A 348 -102.41 105.44 203.88
C LEU A 348 -102.21 106.96 204.18
N GLU A 349 -102.98 107.48 205.16
CA GLU A 349 -102.93 108.78 205.89
C GLU A 349 -103.89 109.95 205.53
N ASP A 350 -104.98 110.02 206.31
CA ASP A 350 -105.43 111.23 207.02
C ASP A 350 -104.92 111.12 208.48
N ALA A 351 -104.19 112.11 208.99
CA ALA A 351 -104.15 112.55 210.40
C ALA A 351 -103.16 113.72 210.65
N SER A 352 -103.73 114.93 210.82
CA SER A 352 -103.17 116.21 211.35
C SER A 352 -102.58 117.21 210.35
#